data_AF-A0A086Z1U8-F1
#
_entry.id   AF-A0A086Z1U8-F1
#
_cell.length_a   1.000
_cell.length_b   1.000
_cell.length_c   1.000
_cell.angle_alpha   90.00
_cell.angle_beta   90.00
_cell.angle_gamma   90.00
#
_symmetry.space_group_name_H-M   'P 1'
#
loop_
_entity.id
_entity.type
_entity.pdbx_description
1 polymer ?
#
loop_
_entity_poly.entity_id
_entity_poly.type
_entity_poly.pdbx_seq_one_letter_code
_entity_poly.pdbx_strand_id
1 'polypeptide(L)'
;MPENKPEVKPQSQTAAVRRRRLSVVIGAAVIVILVLFSAFVWPHWAPRSSTAVPAASSSTGGDVAPSQTQPTIKAQPLPQGASDLLKAMPDSVGAFARLNAQAAADWQSASPLEEYQLTYSTGAAAKDVTLRVAQWSQEEDASKQYEALAAAQHGKELASGKVKVSGKATGSYSEHEVDGDAKRAVVVWRNATAIFQAEGPKASVDAFYQAFPL
;
A
#
# COMPACT_ATOMS: atom_id res chain seq x y z
N MET A 1 85.36 31.97 11.34
CA MET A 1 85.24 31.46 12.73
C MET A 1 83.93 31.97 13.30
N PRO A 2 83.03 31.14 13.88
CA PRO A 2 82.75 29.69 13.70
C PRO A 2 81.39 29.45 12.98
N GLU A 3 81.19 28.37 12.20
CA GLU A 3 80.55 27.05 12.51
C GLU A 3 79.05 27.14 12.89
N ASN A 4 78.10 26.53 12.16
CA ASN A 4 77.92 25.08 12.03
C ASN A 4 77.11 24.65 10.77
N LYS A 5 77.39 23.43 10.28
CA LYS A 5 76.74 22.62 9.22
C LYS A 5 76.28 21.30 9.88
N PRO A 6 75.70 20.28 9.21
CA PRO A 6 74.55 20.13 8.28
C PRO A 6 73.36 19.35 8.93
N GLU A 7 72.20 19.19 8.27
CA GLU A 7 71.59 17.84 8.11
C GLU A 7 70.48 17.77 7.04
N VAL A 8 70.28 16.54 6.54
CA VAL A 8 69.55 16.12 5.34
C VAL A 8 68.40 15.18 5.75
N LYS A 9 67.19 15.40 5.22
CA LYS A 9 66.05 14.49 4.88
C LYS A 9 65.68 13.30 5.83
N PRO A 10 64.36 12.96 5.99
CA PRO A 10 63.71 12.11 4.97
C PRO A 10 62.20 12.32 4.73
N GLN A 11 61.75 11.78 3.60
CA GLN A 11 60.36 11.41 3.33
C GLN A 11 59.86 10.42 4.38
N SER A 12 58.56 10.44 4.69
CA SER A 12 57.87 9.26 5.20
C SER A 12 56.56 9.07 4.44
N GLN A 13 56.49 7.94 3.74
CA GLN A 13 55.32 7.41 3.07
C GLN A 13 54.48 6.59 4.08
N THR A 14 53.15 6.62 3.88
CA THR A 14 52.14 5.56 4.15
C THR A 14 51.64 5.22 5.57
N ALA A 15 50.29 5.15 5.62
CA ALA A 15 49.41 4.22 6.35
C ALA A 15 48.94 4.54 7.79
N ALA A 16 47.64 4.82 7.93
CA ALA A 16 46.73 4.04 8.79
C ALA A 16 45.26 4.43 8.55
N VAL A 17 44.50 3.50 7.97
CA VAL A 17 43.03 3.43 8.04
C VAL A 17 42.59 3.30 9.51
N ARG A 18 41.40 3.83 9.83
CA ARG A 18 40.47 3.47 10.94
C ARG A 18 40.38 4.48 12.09
N ARG A 19 39.27 5.24 12.12
CA ARG A 19 38.37 5.40 13.29
C ARG A 19 37.06 6.10 12.91
N ARG A 20 36.14 5.30 12.37
CA ARG A 20 34.69 5.47 12.55
C ARG A 20 34.37 5.45 14.06
N ARG A 21 33.26 6.11 14.41
CA ARG A 21 32.43 6.00 15.63
C ARG A 21 32.64 7.08 16.70
N LEU A 22 32.04 8.27 16.49
CA LEU A 22 31.77 9.19 17.60
C LEU A 22 30.60 10.18 17.36
N SER A 23 29.48 9.74 16.78
CA SER A 23 28.29 10.64 16.59
C SER A 23 26.91 9.97 16.77
N VAL A 24 26.80 8.82 17.44
CA VAL A 24 25.52 8.05 17.46
C VAL A 24 24.70 8.20 18.76
N VAL A 25 25.12 8.96 19.77
CA VAL A 25 24.47 8.86 21.10
C VAL A 25 23.46 9.97 21.44
N ILE A 26 23.26 11.01 20.60
CA ILE A 26 22.31 12.10 20.94
C ILE A 26 20.97 11.99 20.19
N GLY A 27 20.87 11.21 19.11
CA GLY A 27 19.61 11.01 18.37
C GLY A 27 18.63 10.01 19.00
N ALA A 28 19.10 9.14 19.90
CA ALA A 28 18.30 8.02 20.40
C ALA A 28 17.29 8.40 21.50
N ALA A 29 17.47 9.52 22.19
CA ALA A 29 16.57 9.90 23.30
C ALA A 29 15.27 10.59 22.83
N VAL A 30 15.28 11.26 21.68
CA VAL A 30 14.08 11.96 21.15
C VAL A 30 13.10 10.99 20.49
N ILE A 31 13.58 9.87 19.92
CA ILE A 31 12.74 8.87 19.27
C ILE A 31 11.89 8.10 20.30
N VAL A 32 12.40 7.84 21.51
CA VAL A 32 11.66 7.10 22.53
C VAL A 32 10.46 7.88 23.08
N ILE A 33 10.54 9.22 23.12
CA ILE A 33 9.44 10.06 23.60
C ILE A 33 8.33 10.20 22.54
N LEU A 34 8.65 10.16 21.24
CA LEU A 34 7.66 10.14 20.16
C LEU A 34 6.92 8.80 20.00
N VAL A 35 7.49 7.71 20.50
CA VAL A 35 6.83 6.39 20.52
C VAL A 35 5.76 6.29 21.63
N LEU A 36 5.83 7.12 22.68
CA LEU A 36 4.87 7.04 23.79
C LEU A 36 3.54 7.78 23.57
N PHE A 37 3.39 8.55 22.49
CA PHE A 37 2.10 9.20 22.13
C PHE A 37 1.43 8.66 20.86
N SER A 38 1.99 7.65 20.19
CA SER A 38 1.34 7.00 19.03
C SER A 38 0.54 5.74 19.38
N ALA A 39 0.17 5.57 20.64
CA ALA A 39 -0.92 4.67 21.04
C ALA A 39 -2.29 5.33 20.80
N PHE A 40 -2.53 5.85 19.58
CA PHE A 40 -3.88 5.82 19.00
C PHE A 40 -3.93 4.59 18.11
N VAL A 41 -3.91 3.46 18.82
CA VAL A 41 -4.13 2.12 18.31
C VAL A 41 -5.52 2.13 17.69
N TRP A 42 -5.62 2.00 16.37
CA TRP A 42 -6.89 1.59 15.77
C TRP A 42 -7.03 0.08 16.02
N PRO A 43 -7.91 -0.38 16.92
CA PRO A 43 -7.98 -1.79 17.26
C PRO A 43 -8.93 -2.47 16.27
N HIS A 44 -8.40 -3.30 15.37
CA HIS A 44 -9.20 -4.24 14.55
C HIS A 44 -9.70 -5.47 15.36
N TRP A 45 -10.05 -5.31 16.63
CA TRP A 45 -10.69 -6.39 17.40
C TRP A 45 -11.49 -5.81 18.56
N ALA A 46 -12.66 -5.23 18.27
CA ALA A 46 -13.72 -5.19 19.27
C ALA A 46 -14.62 -6.42 19.04
N PRO A 47 -14.44 -7.54 19.76
CA PRO A 47 -15.48 -8.55 19.83
C PRO A 47 -16.71 -7.90 20.47
N ARG A 48 -17.84 -7.93 19.77
CA ARG A 48 -19.13 -7.58 20.37
C ARG A 48 -19.35 -8.54 21.54
N SER A 49 -19.47 -8.00 22.75
CA SER A 49 -19.85 -8.76 23.94
C SER A 49 -21.32 -9.17 23.76
N SER A 50 -21.56 -10.35 23.19
CA SER A 50 -22.89 -10.92 23.17
C SER A 50 -23.23 -11.37 24.58
N THR A 51 -24.13 -10.62 25.23
CA THR A 51 -24.83 -11.04 26.45
C THR A 51 -25.37 -12.45 26.26
N ALA A 52 -24.92 -13.36 27.13
CA ALA A 52 -25.31 -14.76 27.12
C ALA A 52 -26.82 -14.92 27.39
N VAL A 53 -27.49 -15.69 26.53
CA VAL A 53 -28.73 -16.40 26.87
C VAL A 53 -28.47 -17.87 26.49
N PRO A 54 -28.61 -18.84 27.40
CA PRO A 54 -28.19 -20.21 27.14
C PRO A 54 -29.31 -21.01 26.48
N ALA A 55 -29.03 -21.70 25.37
CA ALA A 55 -29.75 -22.92 25.00
C ALA A 55 -29.00 -23.77 23.95
N ALA A 56 -28.64 -24.97 24.41
CA ALA A 56 -28.51 -26.26 23.71
C ALA A 56 -27.41 -26.47 22.65
N SER A 57 -26.52 -27.39 23.03
CA SER A 57 -25.35 -27.95 22.37
C SER A 57 -25.61 -28.71 21.05
N SER A 58 -24.68 -28.61 20.10
CA SER A 58 -24.02 -29.79 19.51
C SER A 58 -22.69 -29.39 18.86
N SER A 59 -21.70 -30.25 19.09
CA SER A 59 -20.27 -30.12 18.86
C SER A 59 -19.84 -30.16 17.39
N THR A 60 -18.85 -29.35 16.99
CA THR A 60 -17.58 -29.77 16.37
C THR A 60 -16.60 -28.59 16.43
N GLY A 61 -15.35 -28.85 16.83
CA GLY A 61 -14.33 -27.83 17.05
C GLY A 61 -13.72 -27.21 15.78
N GLY A 62 -12.94 -26.16 15.99
CA GLY A 62 -12.11 -25.49 14.99
C GLY A 62 -12.44 -24.01 14.90
N ASP A 63 -11.47 -23.18 15.27
CA ASP A 63 -11.49 -21.72 15.26
C ASP A 63 -12.24 -21.10 14.07
N VAL A 64 -13.34 -20.40 14.35
CA VAL A 64 -14.00 -19.56 13.35
C VAL A 64 -13.19 -18.28 13.24
N ALA A 65 -12.15 -18.30 12.43
CA ALA A 65 -11.63 -17.08 11.81
C ALA A 65 -12.80 -16.35 11.13
N PRO A 66 -12.90 -15.01 11.20
CA PRO A 66 -13.94 -14.31 10.46
C PRO A 66 -13.77 -14.68 8.99
N SER A 67 -14.77 -15.34 8.43
CA SER A 67 -14.78 -15.75 7.03
C SER A 67 -14.51 -14.51 6.19
N GLN A 68 -13.31 -14.44 5.58
CA GLN A 68 -13.10 -13.68 4.36
C GLN A 68 -14.16 -14.23 3.41
N THR A 69 -15.30 -13.54 3.30
CA THR A 69 -16.46 -14.04 2.59
C THR A 69 -16.04 -14.29 1.15
N GLN A 70 -15.91 -15.56 0.76
CA GLN A 70 -15.59 -15.93 -0.61
C GLN A 70 -16.65 -15.35 -1.55
N PRO A 71 -16.28 -14.85 -2.74
CA PRO A 71 -17.28 -14.37 -3.70
C PRO A 71 -18.28 -15.48 -4.04
N THR A 72 -19.55 -15.10 -4.17
CA THR A 72 -20.65 -16.01 -4.56
C THR A 72 -20.71 -16.25 -6.06
N ILE A 73 -19.96 -15.48 -6.84
CA ILE A 73 -19.82 -15.59 -8.29
C ILE A 73 -18.40 -16.02 -8.66
N LYS A 74 -18.24 -16.66 -9.83
CA LYS A 74 -16.93 -17.07 -10.34
C LYS A 74 -16.22 -15.89 -11.02
N ALA A 75 -14.91 -15.81 -10.82
CA ALA A 75 -14.06 -14.89 -11.56
C ALA A 75 -13.97 -15.29 -13.04
N GLN A 76 -13.81 -14.30 -13.91
CA GLN A 76 -13.50 -14.51 -15.31
C GLN A 76 -11.98 -14.67 -15.51
N PRO A 77 -11.58 -15.56 -16.44
CA PRO A 77 -10.17 -15.76 -16.75
C PRO A 77 -9.57 -14.48 -17.36
N LEU A 78 -8.26 -14.30 -17.15
CA LEU A 78 -7.52 -13.23 -17.82
C LEU A 78 -7.43 -13.49 -19.34
N PRO A 79 -7.23 -12.44 -20.15
CA PRO A 79 -6.89 -12.59 -21.55
C PRO A 79 -5.65 -13.47 -21.75
N GLN A 80 -5.61 -14.21 -22.86
CA GLN A 80 -4.42 -14.99 -23.22
C GLN A 80 -3.22 -14.06 -23.39
N GLY A 81 -2.07 -14.47 -22.83
CA GLY A 81 -0.85 -13.65 -22.89
C GLY A 81 -0.83 -12.48 -21.89
N ALA A 82 -1.67 -12.50 -20.85
CA ALA A 82 -1.63 -11.53 -19.76
C ALA A 82 -0.20 -11.29 -19.23
N SER A 83 0.14 -10.02 -19.00
CA SER A 83 1.42 -9.62 -18.43
C SER A 83 1.55 -10.07 -16.97
N ASP A 84 2.74 -9.91 -16.41
CA ASP A 84 2.99 -10.32 -15.03
C ASP A 84 2.26 -9.45 -14.01
N LEU A 85 2.09 -8.14 -14.27
CA LEU A 85 1.23 -7.30 -13.45
C LEU A 85 -0.22 -7.78 -13.47
N LEU A 86 -0.75 -8.10 -14.65
CA LEU A 86 -2.15 -8.53 -14.74
C LEU A 86 -2.37 -9.92 -14.11
N LYS A 87 -1.39 -10.83 -14.23
CA LYS A 87 -1.38 -12.11 -13.52
C LYS A 87 -1.29 -11.96 -12.00
N ALA A 88 -0.65 -10.89 -11.51
CA ALA A 88 -0.59 -10.59 -10.09
C ALA A 88 -1.91 -10.05 -9.53
N MET A 89 -2.85 -9.61 -10.38
CA MET A 89 -4.17 -9.20 -9.93
C MET A 89 -4.99 -10.42 -9.51
N PRO A 90 -5.50 -10.46 -8.28
CA PRO A 90 -6.17 -11.65 -7.76
C PRO A 90 -7.49 -11.92 -8.48
N ASP A 91 -7.86 -13.19 -8.62
CA ASP A 91 -9.18 -13.58 -9.13
C ASP A 91 -10.31 -13.06 -8.23
N SER A 92 -10.03 -12.94 -6.93
CA SER A 92 -10.97 -12.43 -5.94
C SER A 92 -10.30 -11.57 -4.88
N VAL A 93 -11.00 -10.54 -4.43
CA VAL A 93 -10.62 -9.67 -3.31
C VAL A 93 -11.79 -9.65 -2.34
N GLY A 94 -11.66 -10.27 -1.17
CA GLY A 94 -12.81 -10.46 -0.26
C GLY A 94 -14.01 -11.10 -0.98
N ALA A 95 -15.17 -10.44 -0.93
CA ALA A 95 -16.41 -10.88 -1.59
C ALA A 95 -16.49 -10.60 -3.10
N PHE A 96 -15.48 -9.97 -3.69
CA PHE A 96 -15.50 -9.51 -5.06
C PHE A 96 -14.74 -10.46 -5.98
N ALA A 97 -15.35 -10.91 -7.08
CA ALA A 97 -14.67 -11.65 -8.15
C ALA A 97 -14.35 -10.73 -9.33
N ARG A 98 -13.18 -10.92 -9.95
CA ARG A 98 -12.78 -10.20 -11.16
C ARG A 98 -13.68 -10.64 -12.33
N LEU A 99 -14.44 -9.72 -12.90
CA LEU A 99 -15.33 -9.97 -14.04
C LEU A 99 -14.83 -9.39 -15.35
N ASN A 100 -13.85 -8.49 -15.31
CA ASN A 100 -13.25 -7.95 -16.52
C ASN A 100 -11.79 -7.56 -16.24
N ALA A 101 -10.96 -7.65 -17.26
CA ALA A 101 -9.60 -7.15 -17.29
C ALA A 101 -9.28 -6.72 -18.72
N GLN A 102 -9.01 -5.44 -18.91
CA GLN A 102 -8.72 -4.86 -20.23
C GLN A 102 -7.62 -3.82 -20.15
N ALA A 103 -6.90 -3.61 -21.25
CA ALA A 103 -5.91 -2.55 -21.36
C ALA A 103 -6.58 -1.18 -21.16
N ALA A 104 -5.84 -0.24 -20.59
CA ALA A 104 -6.25 1.15 -20.45
C ALA A 104 -5.09 2.10 -20.78
N ALA A 105 -5.39 3.39 -20.85
CA ALA A 105 -4.43 4.42 -21.26
C ALA A 105 -4.69 5.77 -20.58
N ASP A 106 -5.43 5.78 -19.46
CA ASP A 106 -5.83 6.99 -18.77
C ASP A 106 -4.62 7.70 -18.13
N TRP A 107 -3.55 6.96 -17.87
CA TRP A 107 -2.29 7.48 -17.33
C TRP A 107 -1.16 7.47 -18.37
N GLN A 108 -1.47 7.33 -19.66
CA GLN A 108 -0.44 7.25 -20.72
C GLN A 108 0.51 8.46 -20.73
N SER A 109 0.04 9.66 -20.36
CA SER A 109 0.89 10.86 -20.26
C SER A 109 1.98 10.73 -19.19
N ALA A 110 1.79 9.87 -18.19
CA ALA A 110 2.77 9.54 -17.17
C ALA A 110 3.70 8.38 -17.59
N SER A 111 3.56 7.86 -18.82
CA SER A 111 4.39 6.80 -19.40
C SER A 111 4.53 5.53 -18.55
N PRO A 112 3.43 4.92 -18.08
CA PRO A 112 3.50 3.60 -17.44
C PRO A 112 4.01 2.56 -18.44
N LEU A 113 4.65 1.50 -17.93
CA LEU A 113 5.03 0.33 -18.73
C LEU A 113 3.80 -0.41 -19.25
N GLU A 114 2.76 -0.45 -18.42
CA GLU A 114 1.48 -1.09 -18.69
C GLU A 114 0.40 -0.50 -17.78
N GLU A 115 -0.83 -0.48 -18.26
CA GLU A 115 -2.01 0.00 -17.56
C GLU A 115 -3.22 -0.86 -17.89
N TYR A 116 -4.00 -1.20 -16.87
CA TYR A 116 -5.21 -2.00 -17.00
C TYR A 116 -6.37 -1.42 -16.20
N GLN A 117 -7.57 -1.65 -16.70
CA GLN A 117 -8.82 -1.50 -15.97
C GLN A 117 -9.42 -2.88 -15.72
N LEU A 118 -9.80 -3.13 -14.47
CA LEU A 118 -10.45 -4.34 -14.01
C LEU A 118 -11.79 -4.00 -13.37
N THR A 119 -12.75 -4.91 -13.48
CA THR A 119 -14.02 -4.82 -12.74
C THR A 119 -14.09 -5.96 -11.74
N TYR A 120 -14.34 -5.63 -10.48
CA TYR A 120 -14.55 -6.57 -9.38
C TYR A 120 -15.99 -6.47 -8.89
N SER A 121 -16.69 -7.60 -8.80
CA SER A 121 -18.13 -7.63 -8.51
C SER A 121 -18.50 -8.65 -7.46
N THR A 122 -19.58 -8.37 -6.74
CA THR A 122 -20.25 -9.33 -5.84
C THR A 122 -21.41 -10.07 -6.53
N GLY A 123 -21.61 -9.85 -7.84
CA GLY A 123 -22.78 -10.30 -8.61
C GLY A 123 -23.90 -9.27 -8.66
N ALA A 124 -23.77 -8.16 -7.93
CA ALA A 124 -24.67 -7.02 -7.97
C ALA A 124 -23.95 -5.81 -8.56
N ALA A 125 -24.29 -5.41 -9.78
CA ALA A 125 -23.62 -4.31 -10.51
C ALA A 125 -23.57 -2.99 -9.73
N ALA A 126 -24.59 -2.70 -8.92
CA ALA A 126 -24.63 -1.53 -8.05
C ALA A 126 -23.60 -1.55 -6.90
N LYS A 127 -22.83 -2.63 -6.77
CA LYS A 127 -21.75 -2.82 -5.79
C LYS A 127 -20.38 -2.96 -6.45
N ASP A 128 -20.29 -2.89 -7.77
CA ASP A 128 -19.04 -3.14 -8.49
C ASP A 128 -17.97 -2.10 -8.13
N VAL A 129 -16.73 -2.56 -8.13
CA VAL A 129 -15.54 -1.75 -7.97
C VAL A 129 -14.76 -1.80 -9.27
N THR A 130 -14.47 -0.63 -9.83
CA THR A 130 -13.53 -0.49 -10.94
C THR A 130 -12.14 -0.25 -10.37
N LEU A 131 -11.22 -1.14 -10.68
CA LEU A 131 -9.81 -1.01 -10.32
C LEU A 131 -9.01 -0.62 -11.57
N ARG A 132 -8.34 0.52 -11.52
CA ARG A 132 -7.27 0.86 -12.46
C ARG A 132 -5.94 0.56 -11.82
N VAL A 133 -5.04 -0.09 -12.56
CA VAL A 133 -3.70 -0.44 -12.10
C VAL A 133 -2.68 -0.15 -13.18
N ALA A 134 -1.52 0.36 -12.79
CA ALA A 134 -0.40 0.54 -13.70
C ALA A 134 0.93 0.34 -12.96
N GLN A 135 1.97 0.08 -13.73
CA GLN A 135 3.33 -0.09 -13.23
C GLN A 135 4.31 0.81 -13.97
N TRP A 136 5.29 1.35 -13.24
CA TRP A 136 6.43 2.10 -13.75
C TRP A 136 7.72 1.31 -13.62
N SER A 137 8.73 1.70 -14.38
CA SER A 137 10.08 1.13 -14.27
C SER A 137 10.82 1.63 -13.02
N GLN A 138 10.49 2.83 -12.54
CA GLN A 138 11.14 3.50 -11.41
C GLN A 138 10.11 3.92 -10.36
N GLU A 139 10.48 3.84 -9.08
CA GLU A 139 9.59 4.20 -7.97
C GLU A 139 9.32 5.70 -7.93
N GLU A 140 10.26 6.52 -8.38
CA GLU A 140 10.13 7.97 -8.44
C GLU A 140 9.01 8.41 -9.37
N ASP A 141 8.86 7.75 -10.53
CA ASP A 141 7.81 8.08 -11.50
C ASP A 141 6.44 7.61 -11.02
N ALA A 142 6.36 6.44 -10.38
CA ALA A 142 5.16 6.02 -9.68
C ALA A 142 4.80 6.97 -8.52
N SER A 143 5.80 7.52 -7.80
CA SER A 143 5.56 8.53 -6.76
C SER A 143 4.90 9.79 -7.32
N LYS A 144 5.45 10.33 -8.40
CA LYS A 144 4.92 11.54 -9.05
C LYS A 144 3.49 11.34 -9.52
N GLN A 145 3.20 10.19 -10.13
CA GLN A 145 1.85 9.91 -10.59
C GLN A 145 0.88 9.73 -9.42
N TYR A 146 1.30 9.08 -8.32
CA TYR A 146 0.48 8.98 -7.11
C TYR A 146 0.15 10.37 -6.55
N GLU A 147 1.16 11.25 -6.43
CA GLU A 147 0.97 12.62 -5.93
C GLU A 147 0.04 13.43 -6.84
N ALA A 148 0.18 13.29 -8.17
CA ALA A 148 -0.71 13.92 -9.14
C ALA A 148 -2.17 13.45 -8.99
N LEU A 149 -2.39 12.13 -8.83
CA LEU A 149 -3.72 11.56 -8.63
C LEU A 149 -4.34 11.99 -7.31
N ALA A 150 -3.56 11.98 -6.21
CA ALA A 150 -4.02 12.43 -4.90
C ALA A 150 -4.38 13.92 -4.92
N ALA A 151 -3.58 14.76 -5.58
CA ALA A 151 -3.85 16.20 -5.71
C ALA A 151 -5.07 16.51 -6.60
N ALA A 152 -5.43 15.61 -7.53
CA ALA A 152 -6.61 15.74 -8.38
C ALA A 152 -7.92 15.37 -7.67
N GLN A 153 -7.88 14.81 -6.46
CA GLN A 153 -9.09 14.47 -5.71
C GLN A 153 -9.72 15.71 -5.07
N HIS A 154 -10.85 16.16 -5.61
CA HIS A 154 -11.57 17.34 -5.14
C HIS A 154 -12.70 17.04 -4.15
N GLY A 155 -13.13 15.78 -4.07
CA GLY A 155 -14.12 15.36 -3.08
C GLY A 155 -13.55 15.30 -1.66
N LYS A 156 -14.44 15.20 -0.68
CA LYS A 156 -14.08 15.18 0.75
C LYS A 156 -13.11 14.02 1.05
N GLU A 157 -11.98 14.33 1.69
CA GLU A 157 -11.07 13.31 2.20
C GLU A 157 -11.77 12.44 3.27
N LEU A 158 -11.60 11.13 3.12
CA LEU A 158 -12.13 10.10 4.01
C LEU A 158 -11.03 9.50 4.87
N ALA A 159 -9.90 9.18 4.27
CA ALA A 159 -8.72 8.64 4.94
C ALA A 159 -7.46 8.84 4.10
N SER A 160 -6.31 8.90 4.76
CA SER A 160 -5.01 8.86 4.10
C SER A 160 -3.96 8.24 5.03
N GLY A 161 -2.87 7.72 4.46
CA GLY A 161 -1.84 7.08 5.29
C GLY A 161 -0.74 6.37 4.51
N LYS A 162 0.00 5.53 5.22
CA LYS A 162 1.09 4.70 4.66
C LYS A 162 0.60 3.29 4.37
N VAL A 163 0.93 2.80 3.18
CA VAL A 163 0.79 1.38 2.82
C VAL A 163 1.99 0.64 3.41
N LYS A 164 1.75 -0.44 4.15
CA LYS A 164 2.80 -1.26 4.77
C LYS A 164 2.69 -2.70 4.31
N VAL A 165 3.82 -3.27 3.88
CA VAL A 165 3.98 -4.70 3.59
C VAL A 165 4.95 -5.27 4.61
N SER A 166 4.53 -6.28 5.38
CA SER A 166 5.33 -6.88 6.46
C SER A 166 5.92 -5.84 7.45
N GLY A 167 5.13 -4.82 7.78
CA GLY A 167 5.52 -3.75 8.71
C GLY A 167 6.41 -2.64 8.13
N LYS A 168 6.89 -2.77 6.89
CA LYS A 168 7.67 -1.75 6.19
C LYS A 168 6.77 -0.89 5.31
N ALA A 169 6.93 0.43 5.36
CA ALA A 169 6.19 1.32 4.47
C ALA A 169 6.68 1.14 3.03
N THR A 170 5.78 0.75 2.12
CA THR A 170 6.05 0.55 0.68
C THR A 170 5.35 1.59 -0.19
N GLY A 171 4.46 2.40 0.39
CA GLY A 171 3.86 3.53 -0.28
C GLY A 171 2.88 4.29 0.59
N SER A 172 1.95 4.99 -0.06
CA SER A 172 0.93 5.81 0.59
C SER A 172 -0.42 5.55 -0.06
N TYR A 173 -1.49 5.87 0.65
CA TYR A 173 -2.84 5.86 0.12
C TYR A 173 -3.61 7.14 0.49
N SER A 174 -4.60 7.47 -0.32
CA SER A 174 -5.57 8.55 -0.11
C SER A 174 -6.94 8.08 -0.60
N GLU A 175 -7.96 8.21 0.24
CA GLU A 175 -9.35 7.88 -0.05
C GLU A 175 -10.22 9.11 0.08
N HIS A 176 -11.00 9.40 -0.95
CA HIS A 176 -11.89 10.56 -1.05
C HIS A 176 -13.28 10.12 -1.52
N GLU A 177 -14.29 10.92 -1.21
CA GLU A 177 -15.56 10.86 -1.92
C GLU A 177 -15.35 11.27 -3.39
N VAL A 178 -16.18 10.74 -4.29
CA VAL A 178 -16.22 11.28 -5.66
C VAL A 178 -16.89 12.64 -5.62
N ASP A 179 -16.32 13.64 -6.29
CA ASP A 179 -16.88 14.99 -6.29
C ASP A 179 -18.32 14.99 -6.85
N GLY A 180 -19.23 15.65 -6.14
CA GLY A 180 -20.66 15.61 -6.43
C GLY A 180 -21.40 14.30 -6.12
N ASP A 181 -20.72 13.24 -5.62
CA ASP A 181 -21.35 11.97 -5.24
C ASP A 181 -20.77 11.36 -3.94
N ALA A 182 -21.32 11.76 -2.80
CA ALA A 182 -20.93 11.27 -1.47
C ALA A 182 -21.22 9.77 -1.22
N LYS A 183 -21.96 9.09 -2.12
CA LYS A 183 -22.22 7.64 -2.02
C LYS A 183 -21.13 6.83 -2.70
N ARG A 184 -20.25 7.46 -3.47
CA ARG A 184 -19.11 6.85 -4.14
C ARG A 184 -17.82 7.31 -3.48
N ALA A 185 -16.82 6.45 -3.56
CA ALA A 185 -15.48 6.76 -3.11
C ALA A 185 -14.47 6.36 -4.17
N VAL A 186 -13.31 6.98 -4.08
CA VAL A 186 -12.12 6.66 -4.83
C VAL A 186 -10.97 6.54 -3.84
N VAL A 187 -10.24 5.42 -3.90
CA VAL A 187 -8.99 5.22 -3.15
C VAL A 187 -7.86 5.02 -4.13
N VAL A 188 -6.80 5.82 -3.97
CA VAL A 188 -5.56 5.70 -4.72
C VAL A 188 -4.50 5.22 -3.76
N TRP A 189 -3.74 4.20 -4.13
CA TRP A 189 -2.61 3.74 -3.33
C TRP A 189 -1.44 3.31 -4.21
N ARG A 190 -0.24 3.40 -3.64
CA ARG A 190 1.01 2.98 -4.30
C ARG A 190 1.66 1.86 -3.51
N ASN A 191 2.21 0.88 -4.22
CA ASN A 191 3.10 -0.15 -3.69
C ASN A 191 4.38 -0.20 -4.53
N ALA A 192 5.45 0.44 -4.05
CA ALA A 192 6.68 0.66 -4.81
C ALA A 192 6.40 1.27 -6.20
N THR A 193 6.57 0.49 -7.26
CA THR A 193 6.40 0.93 -8.66
C THR A 193 4.99 0.75 -9.22
N ALA A 194 4.07 0.15 -8.47
CA ALA A 194 2.69 -0.04 -8.90
C ALA A 194 1.76 1.00 -8.25
N ILE A 195 0.83 1.54 -9.03
CA ILE A 195 -0.25 2.40 -8.56
C ILE A 195 -1.58 1.74 -8.85
N PHE A 196 -2.49 1.90 -7.91
CA PHE A 196 -3.84 1.39 -7.97
C PHE A 196 -4.81 2.52 -7.67
N GLN A 197 -5.93 2.56 -8.39
CA GLN A 197 -7.06 3.42 -8.11
C GLN A 197 -8.32 2.55 -8.15
N ALA A 198 -8.99 2.40 -7.00
CA ALA A 198 -10.28 1.72 -6.93
C ALA A 198 -11.39 2.77 -6.76
N GLU A 199 -12.43 2.67 -7.58
CA GLU A 199 -13.59 3.54 -7.53
C GLU A 199 -14.88 2.71 -7.57
N GLY A 200 -15.90 3.17 -6.84
CA GLY A 200 -17.21 2.52 -6.80
C GLY A 200 -18.04 3.05 -5.64
N PRO A 201 -19.11 2.33 -5.25
CA PRO A 201 -19.86 2.63 -4.03
C PRO A 201 -18.94 2.63 -2.82
N LYS A 202 -19.09 3.63 -1.95
CA LYS A 202 -18.19 3.87 -0.81
C LYS A 202 -17.96 2.63 0.06
N ALA A 203 -19.04 1.94 0.43
CA ALA A 203 -18.96 0.71 1.22
C ALA A 203 -18.26 -0.45 0.48
N SER A 204 -18.39 -0.50 -0.86
CA SER A 204 -17.69 -1.50 -1.66
C SER A 204 -16.21 -1.20 -1.76
N VAL A 205 -15.84 0.07 -1.97
CA VAL A 205 -14.43 0.50 -2.08
C VAL A 205 -13.68 0.27 -0.77
N ASP A 206 -14.28 0.62 0.37
CA ASP A 206 -13.70 0.37 1.69
C ASP A 206 -13.46 -1.13 1.92
N ALA A 207 -14.48 -1.96 1.69
CA ALA A 207 -14.37 -3.42 1.84
C ALA A 207 -13.35 -4.04 0.86
N PHE A 208 -13.30 -3.54 -0.37
CA PHE A 208 -12.36 -4.00 -1.39
C PHE A 208 -10.92 -3.65 -1.02
N TYR A 209 -10.65 -2.40 -0.65
CA TYR A 209 -9.31 -1.93 -0.28
C TYR A 209 -8.77 -2.65 0.96
N GLN A 210 -9.61 -2.84 1.99
CA GLN A 210 -9.22 -3.57 3.20
C GLN A 210 -8.88 -5.04 2.94
N ALA A 211 -9.50 -5.66 1.94
CA ALA A 211 -9.27 -7.05 1.57
C ALA A 211 -8.21 -7.23 0.46
N PHE A 212 -7.70 -6.13 -0.11
CA PHE A 212 -6.77 -6.19 -1.24
C PHE A 212 -5.40 -6.73 -0.79
N PRO A 213 -4.83 -7.73 -1.47
CA PRO A 213 -3.51 -8.24 -1.13
C PRO A 213 -2.42 -7.21 -1.45
N LEU A 214 -1.57 -6.90 -0.47
CA LEU A 214 -0.46 -5.93 -0.56
C LEU A 214 0.91 -6.61 -0.58
#